data_AF-A0A4Q0RT29-F1
#
_entry.id   AF-A0A4Q0RT29-F1
#
_cell.length_a   1.000
_cell.length_b   1.000
_cell.length_c   1.000
_cell.angle_alpha   90.00
_cell.angle_beta   90.00
_cell.angle_gamma   90.00
#
_symmetry.space_group_name_H-M   'P 1'
#
loop_
_entity.id
_entity.type
_entity.pdbx_description
1 polymer ?
#
loop_
_entity_poly.entity_id
_entity_poly.type
_entity_poly.pdbx_seq_one_letter_code
_entity_poly.pdbx_strand_id
1 'polypeptide(L)' 'MRSSRIFPNAGLARDEIRSGLRSLAVAPQVVFYRLKDDRAEIVRVLDGRQDIEAIFSKDENG' A
#
# COMPACT_ATOMS: atom_id res chain seq x y z
N MET A 1 8.14 -17.04 18.60
CA MET A 1 7.55 -17.31 17.28
C MET A 1 6.25 -16.52 17.17
N ARG A 2 6.23 -15.33 16.55
CA ARG A 2 4.96 -14.61 16.30
C ARG A 2 4.57 -14.85 14.84
N SER A 3 3.67 -15.81 14.61
CA SER A 3 3.06 -16.04 13.31
C SER A 3 2.07 -14.91 13.02
N SER A 4 2.55 -13.81 12.45
CA SER A 4 1.66 -12.79 11.88
C SER A 4 1.15 -13.29 10.53
N ARG A 5 -0.05 -13.89 10.54
CA ARG A 5 -0.82 -14.17 9.33
C ARG A 5 -1.19 -12.81 8.72
N ILE A 6 -0.43 -12.38 7.73
CA ILE A 6 -0.82 -11.27 6.87
C ILE A 6 -1.94 -11.76 5.96
N PHE A 7 -3.17 -11.38 6.30
CA PHE A 7 -4.31 -11.56 5.41
C PHE A 7 -4.21 -10.51 4.30
N PRO A 8 -4.05 -10.89 3.02
CA PRO A 8 -3.90 -9.94 1.91
C PRO A 8 -5.13 -9.04 1.70
N ASN A 9 -6.27 -9.36 2.32
CA ASN A 9 -7.48 -8.51 2.36
C ASN A 9 -7.57 -7.59 3.57
N ALA A 10 -6.62 -7.62 4.52
CA ALA A 10 -6.63 -6.76 5.70
C ALA A 10 -6.19 -5.32 5.42
N GLY A 11 -5.58 -5.06 4.25
CA GLY A 11 -5.18 -3.71 3.86
C GLY A 11 -6.39 -2.83 3.52
N LEU A 12 -6.32 -1.57 3.97
CA LEU A 12 -7.32 -0.54 3.69
C LEU A 12 -7.28 -0.16 2.22
N ALA A 13 -8.45 -0.13 1.57
CA ALA A 13 -8.57 0.43 0.22
C ALA A 13 -8.18 1.91 0.24
N ARG A 14 -7.45 2.32 -0.80
CA ARG A 14 -6.94 3.67 -1.03
C ARG A 14 -7.36 4.17 -2.41
N ASP A 15 -8.64 3.94 -2.73
CA ASP A 15 -9.22 4.33 -4.03
C ASP A 15 -9.19 5.84 -4.23
N GLU A 16 -9.10 6.63 -3.14
CA GLU A 16 -8.88 8.08 -3.16
C GLU A 16 -7.53 8.50 -3.75
N ILE A 17 -6.52 7.62 -3.69
CA ILE A 17 -5.19 7.85 -4.30
C ILE A 17 -5.16 7.26 -5.70
N ARG A 18 -5.57 5.98 -5.82
CA ARG A 18 -5.61 5.25 -7.09
C ARG A 18 -6.56 4.07 -6.97
N SER A 19 -7.42 3.88 -7.98
CA SER A 19 -8.35 2.75 -8.01
C SER A 19 -7.64 1.39 -7.84
N GLY A 20 -8.13 0.58 -6.91
CA GLY A 20 -7.60 -0.75 -6.61
C GLY A 20 -6.34 -0.76 -5.73
N LEU A 21 -5.86 0.42 -5.30
CA LEU A 21 -4.74 0.54 -4.37
C LEU A 21 -5.18 0.14 -2.96
N ARG A 22 -4.32 -0.57 -2.25
CA ARG A 22 -4.49 -0.94 -0.84
C ARG A 22 -3.25 -0.56 -0.06
N SER A 23 -3.44 -0.28 1.23
CA SER A 23 -2.36 0.05 2.16
C SER A 23 -2.38 -0.85 3.39
N LEU A 24 -1.20 -1.27 3.83
CA LEU A 24 -0.99 -2.02 5.05
C LEU A 24 0.07 -1.32 5.90
N ALA A 25 -0.33 -0.83 7.07
CA ALA A 25 0.61 -0.24 8.03
C ALA A 25 1.41 -1.34 8.73
N VAL A 26 2.73 -1.31 8.54
CA VAL A 26 3.72 -2.18 9.18
C VAL A 26 4.74 -1.27 9.85
N ALA A 27 4.36 -0.70 10.99
CA ALA A 27 5.11 0.37 11.64
C ALA A 27 6.62 0.06 11.73
N PRO A 28 7.50 0.96 11.27
CA PRO A 28 7.24 2.36 10.91
C PRO A 28 6.80 2.60 9.46
N GLN A 29 6.65 1.56 8.65
CA GLN A 29 6.39 1.65 7.22
C GLN A 29 4.92 1.45 6.86
N VAL A 30 4.55 1.86 5.65
CA VAL A 30 3.26 1.58 5.02
C VAL A 30 3.55 0.92 3.67
N VAL A 31 3.01 -0.27 3.48
CA VAL A 31 3.12 -1.02 2.23
C VAL A 31 1.89 -0.74 1.38
N PHE A 32 2.10 -0.22 0.17
CA PHE A 32 1.07 -0.01 -0.84
C PHE A 32 1.12 -1.13 -1.87
N TYR A 33 -0.02 -1.75 -2.12
CA TYR A 33 -0.14 -2.90 -3.02
C TYR A 33 -1.47 -2.90 -3.76
N ARG A 34 -1.58 -3.69 -4.82
CA ARG A 34 -2.84 -3.99 -5.51
C ARG A 34 -3.04 -5.49 -5.62
N LEU A 35 -4.28 -5.93 -5.81
CA LEU A 35 -4.59 -7.33 -6.09
C LEU A 35 -4.74 -7.52 -7.60
N LYS A 36 -3.97 -8.46 -8.17
CA LYS A 36 -4.06 -8.87 -9.56
C LYS A 36 -3.90 -10.38 -9.65
N ASP A 37 -4.81 -11.06 -10.34
CA ASP A 37 -4.78 -12.52 -10.53
C ASP A 37 -4.58 -13.30 -9.22
N ASP A 38 -5.31 -12.89 -8.17
CA ASP A 38 -5.24 -13.43 -6.80
C ASP A 38 -3.85 -13.30 -6.12
N ARG A 39 -3.02 -12.37 -6.61
CA ARG A 39 -1.70 -12.06 -6.05
C ARG A 39 -1.63 -10.60 -5.61
N ALA A 40 -0.91 -10.35 -4.53
CA ALA A 40 -0.58 -9.00 -4.10
C ALA A 40 0.67 -8.51 -4.85
N GLU A 41 0.52 -7.45 -5.65
CA GLU A 41 1.63 -6.74 -6.27
C GLU A 41 1.98 -5.52 -5.43
N ILE A 42 3.20 -5.49 -4.86
CA ILE A 42 3.69 -4.34 -4.12
C ILE A 42 3.97 -3.21 -5.11
N VAL A 43 3.27 -2.09 -4.92
CA VAL A 43 3.44 -0.87 -5.72
C VAL A 43 4.56 -0.02 -5.13
N ARG A 44 4.56 0.17 -3.79
CA ARG A 44 5.56 0.98 -3.10
C ARG A 44 5.59 0.67 -1.61
N VAL A 45 6.74 0.89 -0.96
CA VAL A 45 6.86 0.90 0.50
C VAL A 45 7.35 2.28 0.91
N LEU A 46 6.61 2.94 1.80
CA LEU A 46 6.92 4.27 2.30
C LEU A 46 7.10 4.25 3.80
N ASP A 47 7.90 5.16 4.35
CA ASP A 47 7.87 5.45 5.78
C ASP A 47 6.56 6.19 6.10
N GLY A 48 5.88 5.81 7.19
CA GLY A 48 4.59 6.40 7.56
C GLY A 48 4.64 7.88 7.92
N ARG A 49 5.83 8.47 8.04
CA ARG A 49 6.04 9.91 8.23
C ARG A 49 6.11 10.70 6.92
N GLN A 50 6.17 10.03 5.78
CA GLN A 50 6.24 10.69 4.48
C GLN A 50 4.87 11.18 4.02
N ASP A 51 4.86 12.26 3.23
CA ASP A 51 3.64 12.74 2.57
C ASP A 51 3.27 11.78 1.42
N ILE A 52 2.35 10.88 1.73
CA ILE A 52 1.89 9.83 0.82
C ILE A 52 1.22 10.45 -0.41
N GLU A 53 0.35 11.44 -0.23
CA GLU A 53 -0.44 12.05 -1.31
C GLU A 53 0.47 12.77 -2.31
N ALA A 54 1.43 13.56 -1.81
CA ALA A 54 2.42 14.23 -2.66
C ALA A 54 3.28 13.24 -3.46
N ILE A 55 3.68 12.12 -2.85
CA ILE A 55 4.50 11.09 -3.50
C ILE A 55 3.76 10.43 -4.66
N PHE A 56 2.50 10.02 -4.45
CA PHE A 56 1.71 9.37 -5.50
C PHE A 56 1.30 10.35 -6.60
N SER A 57 0.99 11.61 -6.26
CA SER A 57 0.65 12.64 -7.25
C SER A 57 1.82 12.94 -8.20
N LYS A 58 3.06 12.84 -7.71
CA LYS A 58 4.26 13.06 -8.54
C LYS A 58 4.49 11.94 -9.56
N ASP A 59 4.10 10.69 -9.25
CA ASP A 59 4.32 9.54 -10.14
C ASP A 59 3.35 9.49 -11.33
N GLU A 60 2.17 10.12 -11.25
CA GLU A 60 1.18 10.10 -12.34
C GLU A 60 1.49 11.12 -13.45
N ASN A 61 2.33 12.10 -13.17
CA ASN A 61 2.75 13.14 -14.11
C ASN A 61 4.09 12.83 -14.81
N GLY A 62 4.58 11.58 -14.73
CA GLY A 62 5.85 11.11 -15.29
C GLY A 62 5.71 10.32 -16.58
#